data_AF-A0AAW8SZC2-F1
#
_entry.id   AF-A0AAW8SZC2-F1
#
_cell.length_a   1.000
_cell.length_b   1.000
_cell.length_c   1.000
_cell.angle_alpha   90.00
_cell.angle_beta   90.00
_cell.angle_gamma   90.00
#
_symmetry.space_group_name_H-M   'P 1'
#
loop_
_entity.id
_entity.type
_entity.pdbx_description
1 polymer ?
#
loop_
_entity_poly.entity_id
_entity_poly.type
_entity_poly.pdbx_seq_one_letter_code
_entity_poly.pdbx_strand_id
1 'polypeptide(L)'
;MNFIAMDFETANYQSHSACSLALVMVKNSQIVGEYYSLIKPETEFFWKNIQIHGIHPEDVEDAPKFPEVWQEIQHYYKENRLIVAHNAGFDTKVLAGCLDYYHLEQPSYLSLCTVRTSRRLFPEMANHRLNTVCKELSIPLKHHHDALEDSRACAKILLYQEDHFGIDPLKKLVLPM
;
A
#
# COMPACT_ATOMS: atom_id res chain seq x y z
N MET A 1 17.45 4.36 -0.34
CA MET A 1 16.40 4.51 0.68
C MET A 1 16.03 3.20 1.37
N ASN A 2 15.47 3.27 2.59
CA ASN A 2 14.85 2.15 3.31
C ASN A 2 13.37 2.49 3.55
N PHE A 3 12.45 1.62 3.13
CA PHE A 3 11.01 1.82 3.31
C PHE A 3 10.23 0.53 3.10
N ILE A 4 8.94 0.55 3.44
CA ILE A 4 7.98 -0.50 3.10
C ILE A 4 6.96 0.08 2.13
N ALA A 5 6.76 -0.53 0.97
CA ALA A 5 5.58 -0.23 0.15
C ALA A 5 4.40 -1.10 0.61
N MET A 6 3.20 -0.54 0.63
CA MET A 6 1.98 -1.16 1.14
C MET A 6 0.84 -0.90 0.17
N ASP A 7 -0.06 -1.86 0.09
CA ASP A 7 -1.34 -1.75 -0.62
C ASP A 7 -2.38 -2.66 0.05
N PHE A 8 -3.59 -2.15 0.23
CA PHE A 8 -4.75 -2.90 0.73
C PHE A 8 -5.80 -3.07 -0.37
N GLU A 9 -6.41 -4.26 -0.40
CA GLU A 9 -7.73 -4.43 -1.01
C GLU A 9 -8.79 -4.52 0.07
N THR A 10 -10.00 -4.02 -0.22
CA THR A 10 -11.10 -3.98 0.74
C THR A 10 -12.35 -4.68 0.22
N ALA A 11 -13.05 -5.40 1.09
CA ALA A 11 -14.31 -6.06 0.77
C ALA A 11 -15.42 -5.07 0.43
N ASN A 12 -15.42 -3.87 1.04
CA ASN A 12 -16.39 -2.82 0.74
C ASN A 12 -15.83 -1.41 1.03
N TYR A 13 -16.71 -0.42 1.20
CA TYR A 13 -16.35 0.99 1.42
C TYR A 13 -15.97 1.34 2.87
N GLN A 14 -16.14 0.41 3.81
CA GLN A 14 -15.77 0.60 5.21
C GLN A 14 -14.25 0.49 5.36
N SER A 15 -13.65 1.34 6.18
CA SER A 15 -12.20 1.34 6.40
C SER A 15 -11.67 0.09 7.12
N HIS A 16 -12.51 -0.64 7.87
CA HIS A 16 -12.13 -1.87 8.55
C HIS A 16 -12.35 -3.14 7.70
N SER A 17 -12.66 -2.98 6.41
CA SER A 17 -13.04 -4.10 5.53
C SER A 17 -11.89 -4.70 4.74
N ALA A 18 -10.64 -4.52 5.17
CA ALA A 18 -9.47 -5.09 4.48
C ALA A 18 -9.66 -6.60 4.23
N CYS A 19 -9.53 -7.01 2.96
CA CYS A 19 -9.61 -8.42 2.54
C CYS A 19 -8.28 -8.96 2.00
N SER A 20 -7.32 -8.08 1.68
CA SER A 20 -5.92 -8.47 1.54
C SER A 20 -4.98 -7.31 1.87
N LEU A 21 -3.74 -7.66 2.19
CA LEU A 21 -2.64 -6.71 2.43
C LEU A 21 -1.37 -7.26 1.82
N ALA A 22 -0.63 -6.40 1.12
CA ALA A 22 0.73 -6.69 0.70
C ALA A 22 1.72 -5.66 1.27
N LEU A 23 2.93 -6.13 1.55
CA LEU A 23 4.08 -5.30 1.87
C LEU A 23 5.27 -5.68 1.00
N VAL A 24 6.00 -4.67 0.51
CA VAL A 24 7.27 -4.86 -0.19
C VAL A 24 8.37 -4.15 0.59
N MET A 25 9.31 -4.92 1.10
CA MET A 25 10.43 -4.45 1.91
C MET A 25 11.54 -3.93 1.00
N VAL A 26 11.90 -2.66 1.17
CA VAL A 26 13.03 -2.05 0.47
C VAL A 26 14.12 -1.68 1.46
N LYS A 27 15.34 -2.17 1.22
CA LYS A 27 16.53 -1.85 1.99
C LYS A 27 17.66 -1.45 1.05
N ASN A 28 18.32 -0.34 1.34
CA ASN A 28 19.40 0.23 0.53
C ASN A 28 19.03 0.36 -0.97
N SER A 29 17.82 0.87 -1.23
CA SER A 29 17.25 1.03 -2.59
C SER A 29 17.07 -0.28 -3.37
N GLN A 30 17.01 -1.41 -2.68
CA GLN A 30 16.75 -2.72 -3.28
C GLN A 30 15.56 -3.37 -2.61
N ILE A 31 14.70 -4.01 -3.41
CA ILE A 31 13.65 -4.89 -2.87
C ILE A 31 14.34 -6.11 -2.27
N VAL A 32 14.10 -6.36 -0.98
CA VAL A 32 14.75 -7.44 -0.22
C VAL A 32 13.77 -8.49 0.31
N GLY A 33 12.47 -8.27 0.12
CA GLY A 33 11.45 -9.21 0.53
C GLY A 33 10.05 -8.69 0.29
N GLU A 34 9.10 -9.60 0.42
CA GLU A 34 7.69 -9.36 0.18
C GLU A 34 6.87 -10.12 1.22
N TYR A 35 5.73 -9.56 1.57
CA TYR A 35 4.73 -10.18 2.43
C TYR A 35 3.37 -9.99 1.76
N TYR A 36 2.53 -11.02 1.82
CA TYR A 36 1.16 -10.98 1.32
C TYR A 36 0.30 -11.84 2.24
N SER A 37 -0.89 -11.33 2.57
CA SER A 37 -1.91 -12.10 3.25
C SER A 37 -3.28 -11.73 2.74
N LEU A 38 -4.12 -12.75 2.52
CA LEU A 38 -5.57 -12.57 2.59
C LEU A 38 -5.96 -12.26 4.03
N ILE A 39 -7.06 -11.54 4.19
CA ILE A 39 -7.64 -11.17 5.48
C ILE A 39 -9.11 -11.55 5.41
N LYS A 40 -9.63 -12.19 6.46
CA LYS A 40 -11.07 -12.42 6.62
C LYS A 40 -11.72 -11.20 7.28
N PRO A 41 -12.43 -10.34 6.53
CA PRO A 41 -13.08 -9.18 7.11
C PRO A 41 -14.41 -9.59 7.77
N GLU A 42 -14.80 -8.91 8.84
CA GLU A 42 -16.07 -9.16 9.55
C GLU A 42 -17.21 -8.30 8.96
N THR A 43 -17.32 -8.30 7.63
CA THR A 43 -18.32 -7.52 6.88
C THR A 43 -18.64 -8.17 5.54
N GLU A 44 -19.72 -7.73 4.90
CA GLU A 44 -20.13 -8.24 3.60
C GLU A 44 -19.30 -7.65 2.45
N PHE A 45 -19.06 -8.45 1.41
CA PHE A 45 -18.39 -7.97 0.21
C PHE A 45 -19.36 -7.20 -0.68
N PHE A 46 -18.92 -6.05 -1.16
CA PHE A 46 -19.62 -5.29 -2.17
C PHE A 46 -19.14 -5.71 -3.57
N TRP A 47 -20.07 -6.03 -4.46
CA TRP A 47 -19.76 -6.58 -5.78
C TRP A 47 -18.79 -5.74 -6.62
N LYS A 48 -18.77 -4.41 -6.47
CA LYS A 48 -17.83 -3.56 -7.21
C LYS A 48 -16.39 -3.75 -6.74
N ASN A 49 -16.17 -4.03 -5.47
CA ASN A 49 -14.83 -4.32 -4.94
C ASN A 49 -14.34 -5.66 -5.51
N ILE A 50 -15.19 -6.70 -5.48
CA ILE A 50 -14.90 -7.98 -6.13
C ILE A 50 -14.54 -7.78 -7.61
N GLN A 51 -15.30 -6.96 -8.35
CA GLN A 51 -15.01 -6.68 -9.76
C GLN A 51 -13.63 -6.02 -9.97
N ILE A 52 -13.13 -5.26 -9.00
CA ILE A 52 -11.86 -4.55 -9.06
C ILE A 52 -10.69 -5.53 -8.86
N HIS A 53 -10.67 -6.25 -7.73
CA HIS A 53 -9.52 -7.05 -7.30
C HIS A 53 -9.70 -8.58 -7.47
N GLY A 54 -10.93 -9.05 -7.71
CA GLY A 54 -11.23 -10.47 -7.94
C GLY A 54 -11.15 -11.37 -6.71
N ILE A 55 -11.21 -10.81 -5.49
CA ILE A 55 -11.21 -11.56 -4.23
C ILE A 55 -12.67 -11.74 -3.83
N HIS A 56 -13.08 -12.98 -3.69
CA HIS A 56 -14.42 -13.38 -3.32
C HIS A 56 -14.50 -13.76 -1.84
N PRO A 57 -15.70 -13.75 -1.23
CA PRO A 57 -15.90 -14.21 0.15
C PRO A 57 -15.35 -15.62 0.42
N GLU A 58 -15.47 -16.53 -0.55
CA GLU A 58 -14.93 -17.89 -0.49
C GLU A 58 -13.40 -17.95 -0.42
N ASP A 59 -12.68 -16.97 -1.01
CA ASP A 59 -11.21 -16.94 -0.98
C ASP A 59 -10.68 -16.63 0.42
N VAL A 60 -11.48 -15.93 1.24
CA VAL A 60 -11.09 -15.47 2.58
C VAL A 60 -11.75 -16.26 3.71
N GLU A 61 -12.47 -17.35 3.40
CA GLU A 61 -13.22 -18.11 4.39
C GLU A 61 -12.31 -18.66 5.51
N ASP A 62 -11.15 -19.16 5.13
CA ASP A 62 -10.13 -19.73 6.05
C ASP A 62 -8.95 -18.76 6.30
N ALA A 63 -9.02 -17.52 5.79
CA ALA A 63 -7.97 -16.53 5.97
C ALA A 63 -7.91 -16.01 7.43
N PRO A 64 -6.74 -15.56 7.91
CA PRO A 64 -6.62 -14.93 9.22
C PRO A 64 -7.44 -13.65 9.32
N LYS A 65 -7.87 -13.29 10.52
CA LYS A 65 -8.43 -11.96 10.77
C LYS A 65 -7.31 -10.92 10.85
N PHE A 66 -7.67 -9.65 10.74
CA PHE A 66 -6.69 -8.56 10.76
C PHE A 66 -5.75 -8.56 11.98
N PRO A 67 -6.17 -8.86 13.23
CA PRO A 67 -5.25 -8.88 14.37
C PRO A 67 -4.12 -9.90 14.24
N GLU A 68 -4.37 -11.05 13.61
CA GLU A 68 -3.37 -12.09 13.39
C GLU A 68 -2.33 -11.60 12.37
N VAL A 69 -2.80 -11.05 11.24
CA VAL A 69 -1.93 -10.41 10.24
C VAL A 69 -1.14 -9.25 10.85
N TRP A 70 -1.78 -8.42 11.67
CA TRP A 70 -1.15 -7.30 12.35
C TRP A 70 -0.03 -7.76 13.28
N GLN A 71 -0.24 -8.86 14.01
CA GLN A 71 0.78 -9.42 14.89
C GLN A 71 2.08 -9.74 14.15
N GLU A 72 1.98 -10.18 12.90
CA GLU A 72 3.13 -10.53 12.04
C GLU A 72 3.86 -9.32 11.47
N ILE A 73 3.19 -8.17 11.30
CA ILE A 73 3.75 -7.03 10.54
C ILE A 73 3.94 -5.76 11.35
N GLN A 74 3.35 -5.65 12.55
CA GLN A 74 3.37 -4.43 13.36
C GLN A 74 4.79 -3.91 13.63
N HIS A 75 5.81 -4.79 13.65
CA HIS A 75 7.20 -4.38 13.85
C HIS A 75 7.76 -3.51 12.71
N TYR A 76 7.11 -3.45 11.55
CA TYR A 76 7.44 -2.54 10.46
C TYR A 76 6.95 -1.11 10.70
N TYR A 77 5.91 -0.92 11.49
CA TYR A 77 5.25 0.36 11.75
C TYR A 77 5.78 0.95 13.06
N LYS A 78 6.96 1.57 12.98
CA LYS A 78 7.62 2.21 14.13
C LYS A 78 8.00 3.64 13.79
N GLU A 79 8.25 4.42 14.84
CA GLU A 79 8.70 5.80 14.72
C GLU A 79 9.89 5.88 13.77
N ASN A 80 9.87 6.88 12.88
CA ASN A 80 10.88 7.12 11.84
C ASN A 80 11.00 6.03 10.75
N ARG A 81 10.15 5.00 10.72
CA ARG A 81 10.07 4.06 9.59
C ARG A 81 9.13 4.61 8.52
N LEU A 82 9.59 4.55 7.27
CA LEU A 82 8.83 5.06 6.12
C LEU A 82 7.96 3.96 5.51
N ILE A 83 6.66 4.20 5.49
CA ILE A 83 5.64 3.41 4.78
C ILE A 83 5.19 4.21 3.56
N VAL A 84 5.10 3.54 2.43
CA VAL A 84 4.84 4.14 1.12
C VAL A 84 3.64 3.45 0.51
N ALA A 85 2.72 4.21 -0.05
CA ALA A 85 1.60 3.64 -0.80
C ALA A 85 1.28 4.55 -2.00
N HIS A 86 0.64 4.00 -3.03
CA HIS A 86 0.35 4.79 -4.21
C HIS A 86 -0.67 5.87 -3.92
N ASN A 87 -1.79 5.49 -3.31
CA ASN A 87 -2.79 6.40 -2.79
C ASN A 87 -2.81 6.36 -1.25
N ALA A 88 -1.68 6.70 -0.62
CA ALA A 88 -1.51 6.52 0.82
C ALA A 88 -2.64 7.04 1.73
N GLY A 89 -3.41 8.07 1.34
CA GLY A 89 -4.57 8.50 2.13
C GLY A 89 -5.70 7.45 2.22
N PHE A 90 -5.81 6.57 1.23
CA PHE A 90 -6.69 5.40 1.27
C PHE A 90 -6.10 4.32 2.18
N ASP A 91 -4.88 3.86 1.91
CA ASP A 91 -4.27 2.74 2.62
C ASP A 91 -4.07 3.02 4.11
N THR A 92 -3.65 4.24 4.48
CA THR A 92 -3.53 4.62 5.90
C THR A 92 -4.87 4.69 6.60
N LYS A 93 -5.95 5.09 5.89
CA LYS A 93 -7.30 5.06 6.43
C LYS A 93 -7.80 3.64 6.64
N VAL A 94 -7.48 2.71 5.74
CA VAL A 94 -7.81 1.29 5.89
C VAL A 94 -7.09 0.70 7.10
N LEU A 95 -5.76 0.91 7.20
CA LEU A 95 -4.98 0.47 8.35
C LEU A 95 -5.55 1.02 9.67
N ALA A 96 -5.75 2.33 9.76
CA ALA A 96 -6.29 2.96 10.96
C ALA A 96 -7.68 2.42 11.31
N GLY A 97 -8.55 2.24 10.31
CA GLY A 97 -9.90 1.70 10.51
C GLY A 97 -9.91 0.26 11.01
N CYS A 98 -9.01 -0.60 10.50
CA CYS A 98 -8.87 -1.96 10.99
C CYS A 98 -8.37 -1.97 12.44
N LEU A 99 -7.34 -1.17 12.77
CA LEU A 99 -6.83 -1.06 14.13
C LEU A 99 -7.91 -0.56 15.11
N ASP A 100 -8.66 0.48 14.74
CA ASP A 100 -9.76 1.01 15.55
C ASP A 100 -10.87 -0.03 15.79
N TYR A 101 -11.26 -0.76 14.75
CA TYR A 101 -12.31 -1.79 14.81
C TYR A 101 -11.96 -2.91 15.79
N TYR A 102 -10.71 -3.35 15.80
CA TYR A 102 -10.21 -4.40 16.70
C TYR A 102 -9.65 -3.88 18.02
N HIS A 103 -9.78 -2.57 18.31
CA HIS A 103 -9.24 -1.93 19.51
C HIS A 103 -7.73 -2.14 19.71
N LEU A 104 -6.97 -2.11 18.61
CA LEU A 104 -5.52 -2.23 18.58
C LEU A 104 -4.87 -0.84 18.66
N GLU A 105 -3.65 -0.78 19.18
CA GLU A 105 -2.89 0.47 19.29
C GLU A 105 -2.53 1.03 17.90
N GLN A 106 -2.75 2.33 17.71
CA GLN A 106 -2.33 3.05 16.51
C GLN A 106 -0.81 3.27 16.55
N PRO A 107 -0.03 2.76 15.59
CA PRO A 107 1.41 2.98 15.56
C PRO A 107 1.75 4.39 15.08
N SER A 108 2.90 4.92 15.51
CA SER A 108 3.48 6.12 14.89
C SER A 108 4.54 5.73 13.86
N TYR A 109 4.47 6.32 12.67
CA TYR A 109 5.41 6.06 11.56
C TYR A 109 5.41 7.24 10.57
N LEU A 110 6.25 7.17 9.54
CA LEU A 110 6.28 8.15 8.45
C LEU A 110 5.56 7.59 7.22
N SER A 111 4.78 8.41 6.53
CA SER A 111 4.07 8.04 5.30
C SER A 111 4.48 8.89 4.10
N LEU A 112 4.56 8.25 2.94
CA LEU A 112 4.76 8.92 1.64
C LEU A 112 3.79 8.38 0.58
N CYS A 113 3.20 9.30 -0.18
CA CYS A 113 2.20 9.00 -1.20
C CYS A 113 2.82 9.15 -2.59
N THR A 114 2.91 8.07 -3.38
CA THR A 114 3.54 8.16 -4.71
C THR A 114 2.68 8.86 -5.76
N VAL A 115 1.36 9.00 -5.56
CA VAL A 115 0.55 9.96 -6.34
C VAL A 115 1.04 11.40 -6.12
N ARG A 116 1.37 11.78 -4.89
CA ARG A 116 1.86 13.15 -4.58
C ARG A 116 3.26 13.38 -5.13
N THR A 117 4.15 12.39 -5.01
CA THR A 117 5.49 12.49 -5.61
C THR A 117 5.41 12.53 -7.13
N SER A 118 4.55 11.70 -7.75
CA SER A 118 4.35 11.69 -9.20
C SER A 118 3.80 13.03 -9.71
N ARG A 119 2.79 13.61 -9.05
CA ARG A 119 2.29 14.97 -9.36
C ARG A 119 3.37 16.05 -9.30
N ARG A 120 4.31 15.91 -8.37
CA ARG A 120 5.38 16.88 -8.17
C ARG A 120 6.50 16.75 -9.20
N LEU A 121 6.86 15.50 -9.55
CA LEU A 121 8.04 15.19 -10.35
C LEU A 121 7.72 15.01 -11.84
N PHE A 122 6.47 14.68 -12.18
CA PHE A 122 6.01 14.46 -13.56
C PHE A 122 4.71 15.22 -13.85
N PRO A 123 4.66 16.55 -13.66
CA PRO A 123 3.42 17.34 -13.78
C PRO A 123 2.74 17.26 -15.15
N GLU A 124 3.46 16.83 -16.18
CA GLU A 124 2.98 16.66 -17.56
C GLU A 124 2.22 15.35 -17.82
N MET A 125 2.24 14.38 -16.90
CA MET A 125 1.49 13.12 -17.07
C MET A 125 -0.02 13.39 -17.13
N ALA A 126 -0.72 12.70 -18.05
CA ALA A 126 -2.17 12.88 -18.23
C ALA A 126 -2.98 12.62 -16.95
N ASN A 127 -2.53 11.68 -16.12
CA ASN A 127 -2.98 11.48 -14.75
C ASN A 127 -1.92 10.68 -13.97
N HIS A 128 -2.12 10.56 -12.66
CA HIS A 128 -1.18 9.90 -11.75
C HIS A 128 -1.76 8.62 -11.15
N ARG A 129 -2.62 7.90 -11.90
CA ARG A 129 -3.07 6.56 -11.50
C ARG A 129 -1.91 5.57 -11.66
N LEU A 130 -1.94 4.48 -10.89
CA LEU A 130 -0.83 3.54 -10.80
C LEU A 130 -0.42 2.98 -12.17
N ASN A 131 -1.40 2.53 -12.97
CA ASN A 131 -1.18 2.04 -14.32
C ASN A 131 -0.58 3.08 -15.25
N THR A 132 -1.04 4.33 -15.19
CA THR A 132 -0.52 5.42 -16.01
C THR A 132 0.94 5.67 -15.67
N VAL A 133 1.25 5.84 -14.39
CA VAL A 133 2.64 6.08 -13.95
C VAL A 133 3.52 4.89 -14.30
N CYS A 134 3.07 3.66 -14.08
CA CYS A 134 3.83 2.47 -14.43
C CYS A 134 4.10 2.39 -15.93
N LYS A 135 3.11 2.69 -16.77
CA LYS A 135 3.26 2.69 -18.23
C LYS A 135 4.29 3.72 -18.68
N GLU A 136 4.18 4.97 -18.21
CA GLU A 136 5.11 6.05 -18.58
C GLU A 136 6.54 5.76 -18.11
N LEU A 137 6.71 5.14 -16.94
CA LEU A 137 8.01 4.79 -16.38
C LEU A 137 8.52 3.40 -16.80
N SER A 138 7.82 2.71 -17.72
CA SER A 138 8.16 1.35 -18.17
C SER A 138 8.28 0.32 -17.03
N ILE A 139 7.48 0.47 -15.98
CA ILE A 139 7.40 -0.44 -14.84
C ILE A 139 6.35 -1.54 -15.15
N PRO A 140 6.70 -2.83 -15.08
CA PRO A 140 5.75 -3.91 -15.29
C PRO A 140 4.64 -3.91 -14.24
N LEU A 141 3.39 -3.94 -14.71
CA LEU A 141 2.17 -4.13 -13.93
C LEU A 141 1.25 -5.06 -14.74
N LYS A 142 1.17 -6.34 -14.36
CA LYS A 142 0.45 -7.37 -15.14
C LYS A 142 -0.99 -7.51 -14.66
N HIS A 143 -1.17 -7.54 -13.34
CA HIS A 143 -2.45 -7.62 -12.67
C HIS A 143 -2.61 -6.39 -11.78
N HIS A 144 -3.29 -5.37 -12.31
CA HIS A 144 -3.69 -4.20 -11.53
C HIS A 144 -4.79 -4.61 -10.55
N HIS A 145 -4.76 -4.11 -9.31
CA HIS A 145 -5.64 -4.54 -8.20
C HIS A 145 -5.30 -5.92 -7.62
N ASP A 146 -4.07 -6.39 -7.86
CA ASP A 146 -3.43 -7.37 -7.00
C ASP A 146 -2.55 -6.61 -6.02
N ALA A 147 -2.84 -6.70 -4.72
CA ALA A 147 -2.16 -5.89 -3.71
C ALA A 147 -0.63 -6.03 -3.77
N LEU A 148 -0.11 -7.22 -4.11
CA LEU A 148 1.32 -7.46 -4.17
C LEU A 148 1.95 -6.86 -5.42
N GLU A 149 1.33 -7.00 -6.59
CA GLU A 149 1.77 -6.31 -7.80
C GLU A 149 1.70 -4.78 -7.65
N ASP A 150 0.64 -4.26 -7.03
CA ASP A 150 0.44 -2.83 -6.81
C ASP A 150 1.47 -2.28 -5.80
N SER A 151 1.77 -3.01 -4.74
CA SER A 151 2.85 -2.69 -3.79
C SER A 151 4.22 -2.70 -4.44
N ARG A 152 4.53 -3.70 -5.30
CA ARG A 152 5.80 -3.76 -6.05
C ARG A 152 5.92 -2.59 -7.01
N ALA A 153 4.84 -2.27 -7.72
CA ALA A 153 4.80 -1.13 -8.62
C ALA A 153 5.02 0.18 -7.87
N CYS A 154 4.37 0.36 -6.72
CA CYS A 154 4.58 1.50 -5.84
C CYS A 154 6.04 1.64 -5.40
N ALA A 155 6.67 0.54 -4.96
CA ALA A 155 8.08 0.52 -4.59
C ALA A 155 8.98 0.92 -5.77
N LYS A 156 8.74 0.35 -6.96
CA LYS A 156 9.52 0.66 -8.17
C LYS A 156 9.35 2.11 -8.62
N ILE A 157 8.16 2.70 -8.48
CA ILE A 157 7.94 4.12 -8.77
C ILE A 157 8.81 4.99 -7.87
N LEU A 158 8.82 4.72 -6.55
CA LEU A 158 9.62 5.53 -5.63
C LEU A 158 11.13 5.34 -5.86
N LEU A 159 11.57 4.13 -6.16
CA LEU A 159 12.96 3.83 -6.51
C LEU A 159 13.37 4.54 -7.81
N TYR A 160 12.52 4.55 -8.83
CA TYR A 160 12.76 5.32 -10.06
C TYR A 160 12.90 6.80 -9.75
N GLN A 161 12.02 7.35 -8.91
CA GLN A 161 12.05 8.76 -8.53
C GLN A 161 13.31 9.11 -7.73
N GLU A 162 13.76 8.23 -6.81
CA GLU A 162 15.02 8.37 -6.09
C GLU A 162 16.21 8.43 -7.07
N ASP A 163 16.26 7.50 -8.03
CA ASP A 163 17.34 7.40 -9.01
C ASP A 163 17.44 8.63 -9.92
N HIS A 164 16.29 9.18 -10.36
CA HIS A 164 16.25 10.27 -11.34
C HIS A 164 16.26 11.68 -10.73
N PHE A 165 15.72 11.85 -9.53
CA PHE A 165 15.53 13.17 -8.90
C PHE A 165 16.20 13.31 -7.53
N GLY A 166 16.78 12.24 -7.00
CA GLY A 166 17.34 12.20 -5.66
C GLY A 166 16.27 12.23 -4.55
N ILE A 167 16.74 12.18 -3.31
CA ILE A 167 15.87 12.02 -2.12
C ILE A 167 15.28 13.34 -1.60
N ASP A 168 15.89 14.48 -1.92
CA ASP A 168 15.49 15.77 -1.36
C ASP A 168 14.08 16.25 -1.74
N PRO A 169 13.60 16.10 -2.99
CA PRO A 169 12.20 16.41 -3.30
C PRO A 169 11.21 15.45 -2.61
N LEU A 170 11.61 14.19 -2.39
CA LEU A 170 10.78 13.17 -1.75
C LEU A 170 10.60 13.44 -0.25
N LYS A 171 11.68 13.81 0.46
CA LYS A 171 11.65 14.14 1.91
C LYS A 171 10.63 15.22 2.25
N LYS A 172 10.44 16.21 1.37
CA LYS A 172 9.49 17.32 1.56
C LYS A 172 8.02 16.89 1.51
N LEU A 173 7.75 15.66 1.06
CA LEU A 173 6.40 15.11 0.90
C LEU A 173 6.08 14.03 1.93
N VAL A 174 7.04 13.67 2.78
CA VAL A 174 6.83 12.74 3.90
C VAL A 174 5.95 13.41 4.96
N LEU A 175 4.99 12.65 5.48
CA LEU A 175 4.09 13.08 6.55
C LEU A 175 4.26 12.17 7.77
N PRO A 176 4.18 12.71 9.00
CA PRO A 176 3.98 11.87 10.18
C PRO A 176 2.56 11.27 10.17
N MET A 177 2.46 10.03 10.62
CA MET A 177 1.20 9.32 10.88
C MET A 177 1.05 9.03 12.37
#